data_AF-A0A6N7YS37-F1
#
_entry.id   AF-A0A6N7YS37-F1
#
_cell.length_a   1.000
_cell.length_b   1.000
_cell.length_c   1.000
_cell.angle_alpha   90.00
_cell.angle_beta   90.00
_cell.angle_gamma   90.00
#
_symmetry.space_group_name_H-M   'P 1'
#
loop_
_entity.id
_entity.type
_entity.pdbx_description
1 polymer ?
#
loop_
_entity_poly.entity_id
_entity_poly.type
_entity_poly.pdbx_seq_one_letter_code
_entity_poly.pdbx_strand_id
1 'polypeptide(L)'
;MSDTPWLPLSRTQAASLLEALSAAAQDGADDGGGAERLPRIPEKVLVALVRCLRAERRHDLSAAPSAGRVARRRARRTAALGGLAGAFGALPADALGLVEEARVAIDAAEQAPGGPTDAAIAGDLLVLWELVEDAAVATAMCDGSSDGSLLDHLHGDTEARVREAIPDRWTPVATLRFLWRMRELGDARDALTGGTFRAIPVLGAVPAAFGAHRDMREFQRVVAAYYAPQAA
;
A
#
# COMPACT_ATOMS: atom_id res chain seq x y z
N MET A 1 -13.16 -0.66 -24.12
CA MET A 1 -12.34 -1.48 -23.19
C MET A 1 -10.87 -1.16 -23.42
N SER A 2 -10.41 -0.05 -22.86
CA SER A 2 -9.02 0.42 -22.73
C SER A 2 -9.16 1.63 -21.79
N ASP A 3 -8.31 1.95 -20.82
CA ASP A 3 -6.90 1.76 -20.63
C ASP A 3 -6.67 1.62 -19.12
N THR A 4 -6.05 0.54 -18.66
CA THR A 4 -5.55 0.50 -17.29
C THR A 4 -4.09 0.08 -17.36
N PRO A 5 -3.16 0.98 -17.03
CA PRO A 5 -1.76 0.64 -17.01
C PRO A 5 -1.55 -0.41 -15.92
N TRP A 6 -1.03 -1.56 -16.34
CA TRP A 6 -0.90 -2.75 -15.51
C TRP A 6 0.09 -2.50 -14.38
N LEU A 7 -0.41 -2.42 -13.14
CA LEU A 7 0.41 -2.68 -11.95
C LEU A 7 1.29 -3.92 -12.19
N PRO A 8 2.42 -4.11 -11.49
CA PRO A 8 3.36 -5.21 -11.72
C PRO A 8 2.79 -6.50 -11.11
N LEU A 9 1.58 -6.84 -11.55
CA LEU A 9 0.67 -7.86 -11.08
C LEU A 9 0.33 -8.74 -12.28
N SER A 10 0.25 -10.04 -12.04
CA SER A 10 -0.29 -11.00 -12.99
C SER A 10 -1.78 -10.73 -13.26
N ARG A 11 -2.31 -11.26 -14.37
CA ARG A 11 -3.73 -11.17 -14.72
C ARG A 11 -4.65 -11.64 -13.58
N THR A 12 -4.27 -12.71 -12.92
CA THR A 12 -5.02 -13.29 -11.80
C THR A 12 -5.04 -12.34 -10.60
N GLN A 13 -3.91 -11.71 -10.26
CA GLN A 13 -3.86 -10.73 -9.17
C GLN A 13 -4.69 -9.48 -9.49
N ALA A 14 -4.64 -9.00 -10.73
CA ALA A 14 -5.49 -7.88 -11.17
C ALA A 14 -6.99 -8.22 -11.07
N ALA A 15 -7.39 -9.44 -11.46
CA ALA A 15 -8.77 -9.90 -11.34
C ALA A 15 -9.24 -9.97 -9.87
N SER A 16 -8.41 -10.52 -8.97
CA SER A 16 -8.72 -10.57 -7.54
C SER A 16 -8.85 -9.18 -6.91
N LEU A 17 -8.06 -8.19 -7.35
CA LEU A 17 -8.21 -6.81 -6.89
C LEU A 17 -9.50 -6.16 -7.40
N LEU A 18 -9.92 -6.45 -8.63
CA LEU A 18 -11.19 -5.97 -9.17
C LEU A 18 -12.39 -6.61 -8.46
N GLU A 19 -12.29 -7.89 -8.10
CA GLU A 19 -13.30 -8.60 -7.31
C GLU A 19 -13.43 -7.97 -5.91
N ALA A 20 -12.32 -7.73 -5.23
CA ALA A 20 -12.31 -7.06 -3.93
C ALA A 20 -12.91 -5.65 -3.98
N LEU A 21 -12.62 -4.89 -5.03
CA LEU A 21 -13.21 -3.57 -5.24
C LEU A 21 -14.72 -3.64 -5.51
N SER A 22 -15.17 -4.66 -6.24
CA SER A 22 -16.59 -4.88 -6.51
C SER A 22 -17.34 -5.27 -5.24
N ALA A 23 -16.77 -6.16 -4.41
CA ALA A 23 -17.32 -6.52 -3.11
C ALA A 23 -17.35 -5.31 -2.15
N ALA A 24 -16.29 -4.49 -2.14
CA ALA A 24 -16.25 -3.27 -1.34
C ALA A 24 -17.35 -2.26 -1.71
N ALA A 25 -17.64 -2.12 -3.00
CA ALA A 25 -18.71 -1.25 -3.48
C ALA A 25 -20.11 -1.80 -3.17
N GLN A 26 -20.27 -3.13 -3.12
CA GLN A 26 -21.54 -3.79 -2.75
C GLN A 26 -21.82 -3.69 -1.24
N ASP A 27 -20.82 -3.92 -0.40
CA ASP A 27 -20.98 -3.81 1.06
C ASP A 27 -21.39 -2.38 1.48
N GLY A 28 -20.85 -1.35 0.80
CA GLY A 28 -21.27 0.03 1.02
C GLY A 28 -22.71 0.34 0.58
N ALA A 29 -23.31 -0.52 -0.25
CA ALA A 29 -24.72 -0.42 -0.67
C ALA A 29 -25.65 -1.23 0.25
N ASP A 30 -25.17 -2.35 0.80
CA ASP A 30 -25.94 -3.27 1.66
C ASP A 30 -25.97 -2.82 3.13
N ASP A 31 -25.02 -2.01 3.59
CA ASP A 31 -24.92 -1.55 4.99
C ASP A 31 -26.07 -0.63 5.47
N GLY A 32 -27.04 -0.27 4.62
CA GLY A 32 -28.41 0.15 5.00
C GLY A 32 -28.59 1.23 6.10
N GLY A 33 -27.55 1.94 6.54
CA GLY A 33 -27.56 2.63 7.82
C GLY A 33 -26.63 3.84 7.90
N GLY A 34 -27.24 5.02 7.83
CA GLY A 34 -26.63 6.31 8.18
C GLY A 34 -25.82 6.94 7.04
N ALA A 35 -26.29 8.09 6.54
CA ALA A 35 -25.66 8.88 5.47
C ALA A 35 -24.25 9.45 5.81
N GLU A 36 -23.58 8.94 6.84
CA GLU A 36 -22.37 9.53 7.44
C GLU A 36 -21.11 8.65 7.38
N ARG A 37 -21.20 7.33 7.10
CA ARG A 37 -19.99 6.47 7.04
C ARG A 37 -19.42 6.39 5.62
N LEU A 38 -18.16 6.76 5.46
CA LEU A 38 -17.46 6.64 4.19
C LEU A 38 -17.10 5.17 3.88
N PRO A 39 -17.04 4.79 2.59
CA PRO A 39 -16.85 3.39 2.20
C PRO A 39 -15.41 2.91 2.46
N ARG A 40 -15.25 1.68 2.98
CA ARG A 40 -13.96 1.01 3.29
C ARG A 40 -13.20 0.47 2.07
N ILE A 41 -13.25 1.21 0.97
CA ILE A 41 -12.66 0.77 -0.30
C ILE A 41 -11.13 0.68 -0.20
N PRO A 42 -10.40 1.66 0.36
CA PRO A 42 -8.95 1.58 0.51
C PRO A 42 -8.47 0.31 1.24
N GLU A 43 -9.10 -0.01 2.37
CA GLU A 43 -8.75 -1.10 3.26
C GLU A 43 -8.98 -2.45 2.59
N LYS A 44 -10.15 -2.63 1.95
CA LYS A 44 -10.48 -3.87 1.24
C LYS A 44 -9.55 -4.12 0.07
N VAL A 45 -9.20 -3.08 -0.69
CA VAL A 45 -8.23 -3.18 -1.78
C VAL A 45 -6.83 -3.52 -1.24
N LEU A 46 -6.42 -2.93 -0.11
CA LEU A 46 -5.13 -3.19 0.51
C LEU A 46 -5.02 -4.63 1.03
N VAL A 47 -6.04 -5.15 1.72
CA VAL A 47 -6.09 -6.56 2.16
C VAL A 47 -6.03 -7.52 0.97
N ALA A 48 -6.77 -7.22 -0.11
CA ALA A 48 -6.73 -8.02 -1.31
C ALA A 48 -5.36 -7.99 -2.00
N LEU A 49 -4.68 -6.83 -1.99
CA LEU A 49 -3.31 -6.69 -2.49
C LEU A 49 -2.35 -7.56 -1.67
N VAL A 50 -2.40 -7.48 -0.34
CA VAL A 50 -1.57 -8.29 0.56
C VAL A 50 -1.77 -9.77 0.27
N ARG A 51 -3.02 -10.24 0.21
CA ARG A 51 -3.35 -11.63 -0.13
C ARG A 51 -2.71 -12.08 -1.44
N CYS A 52 -2.84 -11.25 -2.48
CA CYS A 52 -2.28 -11.51 -3.81
C CYS A 52 -0.74 -11.60 -3.81
N LEU A 53 -0.07 -10.68 -3.10
CA LEU A 53 1.39 -10.63 -3.03
C LEU A 53 1.97 -11.73 -2.14
N ARG A 54 1.23 -12.12 -1.09
CA ARG A 54 1.60 -13.22 -0.20
C ARG A 54 1.49 -14.58 -0.91
N ALA A 55 0.46 -14.78 -1.72
CA ALA A 55 0.34 -15.94 -2.61
C ALA A 55 1.48 -16.00 -3.64
N GLU A 56 1.82 -14.86 -4.27
CA GLU A 56 2.97 -14.74 -5.17
C GLU A 56 4.28 -15.16 -4.49
N ARG A 57 4.53 -14.67 -3.27
CA ARG A 57 5.70 -15.04 -2.47
C ARG A 57 5.79 -16.55 -2.22
N ARG A 58 4.70 -17.20 -1.79
CA ARG A 58 4.68 -18.65 -1.54
C ARG A 58 5.02 -19.44 -2.81
N HIS A 59 4.44 -19.04 -3.94
CA HIS A 59 4.75 -19.63 -5.24
C HIS A 59 6.22 -19.41 -5.62
N ASP A 60 6.76 -18.20 -5.48
CA ASP A 60 8.16 -17.90 -5.77
C ASP A 60 9.14 -18.73 -4.93
N LEU A 61 8.87 -18.88 -3.63
CA LEU A 61 9.69 -19.69 -2.71
C LEU A 61 9.63 -21.19 -3.06
N SER A 62 8.48 -21.69 -3.50
CA SER A 62 8.36 -23.08 -4.00
C SER A 62 9.14 -23.33 -5.30
N ALA A 63 9.29 -22.30 -6.14
CA ALA A 63 10.02 -22.39 -7.41
C ALA A 63 11.54 -22.16 -7.27
N ALA A 64 11.99 -21.42 -6.26
CA ALA A 64 13.40 -21.19 -5.97
C ALA A 64 13.62 -20.84 -4.47
N PRO A 65 14.24 -21.73 -3.67
CA PRO A 65 14.34 -21.57 -2.20
C PRO A 65 15.38 -20.56 -1.71
N SER A 66 15.63 -19.46 -2.43
CA SER A 66 16.52 -18.40 -1.95
C SER A 66 15.88 -17.02 -2.15
N ALA A 67 15.54 -16.36 -1.05
CA ALA A 67 14.95 -15.02 -1.01
C ALA A 67 15.71 -14.01 -1.90
N GLY A 68 17.05 -14.07 -1.93
CA GLY A 68 17.88 -13.18 -2.75
C GLY A 68 17.71 -13.35 -4.28
N ARG A 69 17.37 -14.55 -4.78
CA ARG A 69 17.08 -14.76 -6.22
C ARG A 69 15.68 -14.29 -6.59
N VAL A 70 14.71 -14.45 -5.69
CA VAL A 70 13.34 -13.94 -5.85
C VAL A 70 13.35 -12.41 -5.90
N ALA A 71 14.03 -11.76 -4.95
CA ALA A 71 14.20 -10.31 -4.92
C ALA A 71 14.87 -9.78 -6.19
N ARG A 72 15.95 -10.41 -6.68
CA ARG A 72 16.58 -10.04 -7.96
C ARG A 72 15.66 -10.23 -9.16
N ARG A 73 14.86 -11.28 -9.19
CA ARG A 73 13.91 -11.53 -10.29
C ARG A 73 12.79 -10.48 -10.31
N ARG A 74 12.28 -10.10 -9.14
CA ARG A 74 11.31 -9.02 -8.97
C ARG A 74 11.90 -7.68 -9.40
N ALA A 75 13.07 -7.31 -8.87
CA ALA A 75 13.77 -6.09 -9.27
C ALA A 75 14.01 -6.00 -10.78
N ARG A 76 14.37 -7.11 -11.45
CA ARG A 76 14.50 -7.16 -12.91
C ARG A 76 13.17 -6.99 -13.64
N ARG A 77 12.09 -7.59 -13.15
CA ARG A 77 10.74 -7.46 -13.73
C ARG A 77 10.23 -6.03 -13.56
N THR A 78 10.41 -5.43 -12.38
CA THR A 78 10.04 -4.04 -12.08
C THR A 78 10.89 -3.04 -12.87
N ALA A 79 12.20 -3.29 -13.03
CA ALA A 79 13.05 -2.47 -13.90
C ALA A 79 12.68 -2.59 -15.39
N ALA A 80 12.30 -3.77 -15.87
CA ALA A 80 11.80 -3.96 -17.23
C ALA A 80 10.46 -3.22 -17.46
N LEU A 81 9.58 -3.20 -16.44
CA LEU A 81 8.33 -2.45 -16.47
C LEU A 81 8.58 -0.94 -16.34
N GLY A 82 9.57 -0.51 -15.55
CA GLY A 82 10.00 0.90 -15.44
C GLY A 82 10.63 1.44 -16.73
N GLY A 83 11.37 0.60 -17.45
CA GLY A 83 11.87 0.92 -18.80
C GLY A 83 10.76 1.09 -19.83
N LEU A 84 9.65 0.36 -19.69
CA LEU A 84 8.44 0.55 -20.50
C LEU A 84 7.59 1.74 -20.03
N ALA A 85 7.58 2.04 -18.72
CA ALA A 85 6.90 3.22 -18.17
C ALA A 85 7.51 4.53 -18.69
N GLY A 86 8.84 4.57 -18.88
CA GLY A 86 9.53 5.68 -19.54
C GLY A 86 9.27 5.78 -21.05
N ALA A 87 8.84 4.71 -21.73
CA ALA A 87 8.57 4.68 -23.16
C ALA A 87 7.08 4.85 -23.53
N PHE A 88 6.16 4.55 -22.61
CA PHE A 88 4.71 4.58 -22.85
C PHE A 88 3.91 5.48 -21.91
N GLY A 89 4.56 6.28 -21.06
CA GLY A 89 3.90 7.33 -20.27
C GLY A 89 2.77 6.88 -19.34
N ALA A 90 2.60 5.58 -19.09
CA ALA A 90 1.32 5.07 -18.59
C ALA A 90 1.35 4.50 -17.17
N LEU A 91 2.48 4.08 -16.60
CA LEU A 91 2.49 3.59 -15.21
C LEU A 91 2.92 4.70 -14.25
N PRO A 92 2.08 5.13 -13.29
CA PRO A 92 2.51 6.03 -12.25
C PRO A 92 3.59 5.32 -11.42
N ALA A 93 4.82 5.82 -11.43
CA ALA A 93 5.94 5.29 -10.63
C ALA A 93 5.54 5.13 -9.16
N ASP A 94 4.67 6.02 -8.70
CA ASP A 94 4.08 6.13 -7.37
C ASP A 94 3.32 4.85 -6.95
N ALA A 95 2.43 4.36 -7.80
CA ALA A 95 1.64 3.14 -7.50
C ALA A 95 2.49 1.86 -7.61
N LEU A 96 3.55 1.89 -8.42
CA LEU A 96 4.54 0.82 -8.47
C LEU A 96 5.36 0.75 -7.17
N GLY A 97 5.71 1.91 -6.60
CA GLY A 97 6.43 2.04 -5.34
C GLY A 97 5.70 1.35 -4.18
N LEU A 98 4.42 1.67 -3.98
CA LEU A 98 3.61 1.06 -2.91
C LEU A 98 3.52 -0.47 -3.02
N VAL A 99 3.46 -1.02 -4.23
CA VAL A 99 3.41 -2.47 -4.43
C VAL A 99 4.74 -3.14 -4.05
N GLU A 100 5.87 -2.52 -4.37
CA GLU A 100 7.18 -3.04 -3.96
C GLU A 100 7.42 -2.89 -2.45
N GLU A 101 7.00 -1.77 -1.86
CA GLU A 101 7.01 -1.58 -0.41
C GLU A 101 6.15 -2.64 0.29
N ALA A 102 4.94 -2.90 -0.20
CA ALA A 102 4.08 -3.97 0.30
C ALA A 102 4.76 -5.35 0.23
N ARG A 103 5.48 -5.65 -0.85
CA ARG A 103 6.27 -6.89 -0.95
C ARG A 103 7.36 -6.99 0.12
N VAL A 104 8.07 -5.89 0.38
CA VAL A 104 9.09 -5.82 1.44
C VAL A 104 8.48 -6.05 2.82
N ALA A 105 7.35 -5.38 3.12
CA ALA A 105 6.65 -5.56 4.38
C ALA A 105 6.18 -7.00 4.57
N ILE A 106 5.59 -7.63 3.54
CA ILE A 106 5.18 -9.04 3.57
C ILE A 106 6.38 -9.96 3.81
N ASP A 107 7.52 -9.72 3.14
CA ASP A 107 8.72 -10.52 3.34
C ASP A 107 9.25 -10.44 4.78
N ALA A 108 9.14 -9.28 5.44
CA ALA A 108 9.52 -9.09 6.84
C ALA A 108 8.49 -9.68 7.81
N ALA A 109 7.20 -9.43 7.60
CA ALA A 109 6.10 -9.94 8.42
C ALA A 109 6.07 -11.49 8.45
N GLU A 110 6.40 -12.13 7.33
CA GLU A 110 6.51 -13.59 7.23
C GLU A 110 7.73 -14.18 7.95
N GLN A 111 8.72 -13.36 8.30
CA GLN A 111 9.87 -13.76 9.12
C GLN A 111 9.65 -13.46 10.60
N ALA A 112 8.69 -12.58 10.92
CA ALA A 112 8.30 -12.28 12.29
C ALA A 112 7.56 -13.47 12.93
N PRO A 113 7.74 -13.70 14.25
CA PRO A 113 6.99 -14.72 14.97
C PRO A 113 5.49 -14.42 14.96
N GLY A 114 4.65 -15.45 14.89
CA GLY A 114 3.19 -15.33 15.04
C GLY A 114 2.35 -15.43 13.76
N GLY A 115 2.97 -15.47 12.58
CA GLY A 115 2.26 -15.77 11.32
C GLY A 115 1.08 -14.83 11.04
N PRO A 116 1.32 -13.53 10.78
CA PRO A 116 0.28 -12.51 10.75
C PRO A 116 -0.80 -12.78 9.68
N THR A 117 -2.02 -12.31 9.93
CA THR A 117 -3.13 -12.39 8.97
C THR A 117 -2.95 -11.37 7.83
N ASP A 118 -3.68 -11.54 6.72
CA ASP A 118 -3.61 -10.58 5.62
C ASP A 118 -4.11 -9.18 6.05
N ALA A 119 -5.08 -9.12 6.96
CA ALA A 119 -5.58 -7.87 7.54
C ALA A 119 -4.56 -7.20 8.47
N ALA A 120 -3.84 -7.98 9.28
CA ALA A 120 -2.77 -7.45 10.13
C ALA A 120 -1.64 -6.82 9.29
N ILE A 121 -1.18 -7.51 8.25
CA ILE A 121 -0.14 -6.96 7.35
C ILE A 121 -0.65 -5.72 6.61
N ALA A 122 -1.94 -5.69 6.22
CA ALA A 122 -2.54 -4.49 5.61
C ALA A 122 -2.61 -3.33 6.60
N GLY A 123 -2.95 -3.58 7.87
CA GLY A 123 -2.92 -2.59 8.94
C GLY A 123 -1.50 -2.07 9.18
N ASP A 124 -0.50 -2.95 9.27
CA ASP A 124 0.91 -2.57 9.39
C ASP A 124 1.35 -1.67 8.23
N LEU A 125 0.87 -1.91 7.00
CA LEU A 125 1.17 -1.04 5.86
C LEU A 125 0.57 0.35 6.01
N LEU A 126 -0.63 0.50 6.58
CA LEU A 126 -1.20 1.82 6.87
C LEU A 126 -0.35 2.57 7.90
N VAL A 127 0.23 1.87 8.88
CA VAL A 127 1.15 2.45 9.87
C VAL A 127 2.49 2.82 9.24
N LEU A 128 3.09 1.91 8.47
CA LEU A 128 4.38 2.11 7.79
C LEU A 128 4.33 3.21 6.73
N TRP A 129 3.14 3.50 6.19
CA TRP A 129 2.90 4.62 5.30
C TRP A 129 2.41 5.88 6.03
N GLU A 130 2.41 5.87 7.36
CA GLU A 130 2.06 7.00 8.22
C GLU A 130 0.64 7.53 7.94
N LEU A 131 -0.26 6.64 7.52
CA LEU A 131 -1.68 6.95 7.27
C LEU A 131 -2.55 6.75 8.52
N VAL A 132 -2.08 5.92 9.45
CA VAL A 132 -2.71 5.64 10.74
C VAL A 132 -1.60 5.45 11.77
N GLU A 133 -1.65 6.15 12.91
CA GLU A 133 -0.60 6.07 13.93
C GLU A 133 -0.66 4.77 14.77
N ASP A 134 -1.87 4.30 15.08
CA ASP A 134 -2.10 3.16 15.96
C ASP A 134 -2.30 1.86 15.17
N ALA A 135 -1.44 0.86 15.41
CA ALA A 135 -1.46 -0.42 14.73
C ALA A 135 -2.71 -1.27 15.03
N ALA A 136 -3.27 -1.18 16.24
CA ALA A 136 -4.50 -1.89 16.58
C ALA A 136 -5.70 -1.28 15.84
N VAL A 137 -5.75 0.05 15.75
CA VAL A 137 -6.76 0.76 14.95
C VAL A 137 -6.62 0.43 13.47
N ALA A 138 -5.40 0.48 12.93
CA ALA A 138 -5.13 0.16 11.53
C ALA A 138 -5.53 -1.28 11.17
N THR A 139 -5.23 -2.24 12.06
CA THR A 139 -5.65 -3.64 11.90
C THR A 139 -7.17 -3.77 11.94
N ALA A 140 -7.83 -3.12 12.89
CA ALA A 140 -9.29 -3.13 13.02
C ALA A 140 -10.00 -2.50 11.81
N MET A 141 -9.39 -1.48 11.17
CA MET A 141 -9.89 -0.93 9.91
C MET A 141 -9.81 -1.97 8.78
N CYS A 142 -8.69 -2.69 8.68
CA CYS A 142 -8.45 -3.69 7.64
C CYS A 142 -9.22 -5.00 7.83
N ASP A 143 -9.47 -5.45 9.05
CA ASP A 143 -10.30 -6.64 9.30
C ASP A 143 -11.81 -6.35 9.34
N GLY A 144 -12.18 -5.07 9.32
CA GLY A 144 -13.56 -4.60 9.31
C GLY A 144 -14.23 -4.49 10.68
N SER A 145 -13.49 -4.67 11.78
CA SER A 145 -14.01 -4.58 13.15
C SER A 145 -14.03 -3.16 13.73
N SER A 146 -13.30 -2.20 13.12
CA SER A 146 -13.33 -0.78 13.51
C SER A 146 -14.69 -0.15 13.24
N ASP A 147 -15.12 0.82 14.05
CA ASP A 147 -16.33 1.62 13.81
C ASP A 147 -16.20 2.60 12.64
N GLY A 148 -14.98 2.98 12.28
CA GLY A 148 -14.66 3.94 11.20
C GLY A 148 -13.75 3.36 10.12
N SER A 149 -13.79 4.00 8.95
CA SER A 149 -12.90 3.74 7.80
C SER A 149 -11.65 4.62 7.84
N LEU A 150 -10.66 4.29 7.01
CA LEU A 150 -9.49 5.12 6.73
C LEU A 150 -9.92 6.50 6.21
N LEU A 151 -10.99 6.57 5.41
CA LEU A 151 -11.49 7.84 4.92
C LEU A 151 -12.03 8.72 6.05
N ASP A 152 -12.73 8.13 7.02
CA ASP A 152 -13.23 8.84 8.21
C ASP A 152 -12.06 9.33 9.08
N HIS A 153 -11.03 8.49 9.24
CA HIS A 153 -9.81 8.83 9.98
C HIS A 153 -9.07 10.01 9.35
N LEU A 154 -8.89 10.00 8.03
CA LEU A 154 -8.20 11.06 7.31
C LEU A 154 -9.04 12.35 7.22
N HIS A 155 -10.38 12.26 7.18
CA HIS A 155 -11.27 13.42 7.12
C HIS A 155 -11.13 14.35 8.32
N GLY A 156 -10.84 13.82 9.52
CA GLY A 156 -10.69 14.62 10.75
C GLY A 156 -9.51 15.60 10.71
N ASP A 157 -8.44 15.25 10.01
CA ASP A 157 -7.16 15.95 10.11
C ASP A 157 -6.87 16.89 8.93
N THR A 158 -7.47 16.64 7.74
CA THR A 158 -7.19 17.43 6.53
C THR A 158 -8.33 17.38 5.50
N GLU A 159 -9.58 17.55 5.97
CA GLU A 159 -10.85 17.40 5.23
C GLU A 159 -10.82 17.88 3.76
N ALA A 160 -10.38 19.13 3.51
CA ALA A 160 -10.42 19.73 2.18
C ALA A 160 -9.48 19.03 1.18
N ARG A 161 -8.25 18.71 1.60
CA ARG A 161 -7.25 18.07 0.72
C ARG A 161 -7.55 16.59 0.50
N VAL A 162 -8.10 15.92 1.52
CA VAL A 162 -8.58 14.54 1.40
C VAL A 162 -9.69 14.48 0.34
N ARG A 163 -10.67 15.39 0.41
CA ARG A 163 -11.78 15.45 -0.54
C ARG A 163 -11.31 15.66 -1.98
N GLU A 164 -10.31 16.51 -2.19
CA GLU A 164 -9.69 16.72 -3.52
C GLU A 164 -8.91 15.50 -4.02
N ALA A 165 -8.39 14.67 -3.11
CA ALA A 165 -7.65 13.47 -3.47
C ALA A 165 -8.54 12.26 -3.79
N ILE A 166 -9.79 12.23 -3.30
CA ILE A 166 -10.75 11.16 -3.57
C ILE A 166 -11.01 11.07 -5.08
N PRO A 167 -10.83 9.89 -5.70
CA PRO A 167 -11.06 9.74 -7.13
C PRO A 167 -12.56 9.72 -7.46
N ASP A 168 -12.93 10.32 -8.60
CA ASP A 168 -14.31 10.24 -9.15
C ASP A 168 -14.78 8.79 -9.34
N ARG A 169 -13.84 7.88 -9.58
CA ARG A 169 -14.09 6.45 -9.72
C ARG A 169 -13.02 5.63 -9.02
N TRP A 170 -13.46 4.76 -8.12
CA TRP A 170 -12.61 3.76 -7.49
C TRP A 170 -12.20 2.67 -8.49
N THR A 171 -10.89 2.46 -8.59
CA THR A 171 -10.23 1.35 -9.29
C THR A 171 -9.01 0.95 -8.48
N PRO A 172 -8.45 -0.26 -8.59
CA PRO A 172 -7.27 -0.63 -7.79
C PRO A 172 -6.10 0.35 -7.95
N VAL A 173 -5.89 0.84 -9.18
CA VAL A 173 -4.88 1.87 -9.47
C VAL A 173 -5.23 3.21 -8.84
N ALA A 174 -6.48 3.66 -8.94
CA ALA A 174 -6.91 4.92 -8.33
C ALA A 174 -6.83 4.86 -6.80
N THR A 175 -7.12 3.71 -6.19
CA THR A 175 -6.97 3.48 -4.75
C THR A 175 -5.51 3.58 -4.31
N LEU A 176 -4.58 2.93 -5.02
CA LEU A 176 -3.15 3.05 -4.71
C LEU A 176 -2.64 4.49 -4.90
N ARG A 177 -3.11 5.19 -5.93
CA ARG A 177 -2.76 6.61 -6.13
C ARG A 177 -3.31 7.49 -5.02
N PHE A 178 -4.52 7.20 -4.54
CA PHE A 178 -5.09 7.89 -3.39
C PHE A 178 -4.21 7.69 -2.16
N LEU A 179 -3.86 6.43 -1.82
CA LEU A 179 -2.98 6.11 -0.68
C LEU A 179 -1.62 6.81 -0.78
N TRP A 180 -1.02 6.84 -1.98
CA TRP A 180 0.23 7.57 -2.22
C TRP A 180 0.11 9.06 -1.92
N ARG A 181 -0.93 9.73 -2.46
CA ARG A 181 -1.14 11.17 -2.22
C ARG A 181 -1.38 11.45 -0.75
N MET A 182 -2.09 10.57 -0.04
CA MET A 182 -2.35 10.75 1.38
C MET A 182 -1.07 10.68 2.21
N ARG A 183 -0.13 9.79 1.85
CA ARG A 183 1.20 9.74 2.45
C ARG A 183 1.99 11.03 2.18
N GLU A 184 2.00 11.53 0.95
CA GLU A 184 2.67 12.80 0.62
C GLU A 184 2.11 13.99 1.41
N LEU A 185 0.80 13.98 1.68
CA LEU A 185 0.16 15.01 2.51
C LEU A 185 0.58 14.93 3.99
N GLY A 186 0.77 13.72 4.52
CA GLY A 186 1.36 13.48 5.85
C GLY A 186 2.78 14.02 5.95
N ASP A 187 3.65 13.63 5.01
CA ASP A 187 5.04 14.09 4.94
C ASP A 187 5.13 15.63 4.87
N ALA A 188 4.28 16.25 4.06
CA ALA A 188 4.24 17.70 3.91
C ALA A 188 3.77 18.42 5.18
N ARG A 189 2.84 17.81 5.94
CA ARG A 189 2.39 18.32 7.24
C ARG A 189 3.53 18.25 8.26
N ASP A 190 4.20 17.11 8.36
CA ASP A 190 5.29 16.89 9.32
C ASP A 190 6.50 17.79 9.06
N ALA A 191 6.81 18.03 7.78
CA ALA A 191 7.84 18.98 7.38
C ALA A 191 7.52 20.44 7.81
N LEU A 192 6.23 20.81 7.86
CA LEU A 192 5.78 22.14 8.27
C LEU A 192 5.65 22.28 9.80
N THR A 193 5.30 21.20 10.50
CA THR A 193 5.12 21.20 11.96
C THR A 193 6.41 20.93 12.73
N GLY A 194 7.51 20.62 12.04
CA GLY A 194 8.79 20.31 12.67
C GLY A 194 8.77 18.97 13.41
N GLY A 195 7.95 18.02 12.93
CA GLY A 195 7.71 16.73 13.57
C GLY A 195 8.99 15.91 13.79
N THR A 196 9.05 15.22 14.92
CA THR A 196 10.10 14.26 15.30
C THR A 196 9.93 12.87 14.67
N PHE A 197 8.83 12.64 13.94
CA PHE A 197 8.63 11.40 13.20
C PHE A 197 9.42 11.47 11.90
N ARG A 198 10.28 10.47 11.72
CA ARG A 198 11.28 10.43 10.67
C ARG A 198 10.61 9.88 9.40
N ALA A 199 9.67 10.66 8.85
CA ALA A 199 9.01 10.38 7.59
C ALA A 199 10.05 10.00 6.53
N ILE A 200 9.74 9.01 5.69
CA ILE A 200 10.58 8.66 4.54
C ILE A 200 10.36 9.76 3.50
N PRO A 201 11.30 10.72 3.35
CA PRO A 201 10.99 11.91 2.58
C PRO A 201 10.92 11.57 1.10
N VAL A 202 9.77 11.78 0.47
CA VAL A 202 9.63 11.74 -0.99
C VAL A 202 10.35 12.96 -1.58
N LEU A 203 11.67 12.87 -1.76
CA LEU A 203 12.50 13.97 -2.25
C LEU A 203 12.31 14.17 -3.76
N GLY A 204 11.36 15.05 -4.10
CA GLY A 204 11.14 15.55 -5.45
C GLY A 204 12.29 16.43 -5.95
N ALA A 205 13.37 15.81 -6.46
CA ALA A 205 14.38 16.39 -7.37
C ALA A 205 15.51 15.40 -7.73
N VAL A 206 15.48 14.15 -7.24
CA VAL A 206 16.46 13.11 -7.60
C VAL A 206 15.99 12.43 -8.88
N PRO A 207 16.88 12.05 -9.83
CA PRO A 207 16.46 11.23 -10.98
C PRO A 207 15.63 10.05 -10.46
N ALA A 208 14.41 9.86 -10.98
CA ALA A 208 13.39 9.00 -10.38
C ALA A 208 13.90 7.60 -9.96
N ALA A 209 14.88 7.05 -10.70
CA ALA A 209 15.51 5.78 -10.37
C ALA A 209 16.44 5.81 -9.13
N PHE A 210 17.18 6.91 -8.91
CA PHE A 210 18.07 7.08 -7.76
C PHE A 210 17.31 7.46 -6.49
N GLY A 211 16.24 8.26 -6.61
CA GLY A 211 15.33 8.59 -5.51
C GLY A 211 14.64 7.32 -5.00
N ALA A 212 13.96 6.61 -5.90
CA ALA A 212 13.25 5.36 -5.57
C ALA A 212 14.15 4.30 -4.90
N HIS A 213 15.42 4.20 -5.28
CA HIS A 213 16.36 3.25 -4.65
C HIS A 213 16.76 3.68 -3.23
N ARG A 214 16.91 4.98 -2.98
CA ARG A 214 17.18 5.51 -1.63
C ARG A 214 15.95 5.32 -0.74
N ASP A 215 14.77 5.66 -1.25
CA ASP A 215 13.51 5.61 -0.51
C ASP A 215 13.16 4.17 -0.14
N MET A 216 13.31 3.23 -1.09
CA MET A 216 13.15 1.80 -0.82
C MET A 216 14.13 1.26 0.23
N ARG A 217 15.38 1.75 0.28
CA ARG A 217 16.36 1.38 1.32
C ARG A 217 16.02 1.95 2.68
N GLU A 218 15.45 3.15 2.73
CA GLU A 218 14.92 3.72 3.98
C GLU A 218 13.72 2.91 4.45
N PHE A 219 12.76 2.64 3.57
CA PHE A 219 11.60 1.80 3.86
C PHE A 219 12.00 0.42 4.38
N GLN A 220 12.97 -0.25 3.74
CA GLN A 220 13.51 -1.52 4.23
C GLN A 220 14.09 -1.43 5.65
N ARG A 221 14.73 -0.30 6.01
CA ARG A 221 15.23 -0.08 7.38
C ARG A 221 14.11 0.12 8.38
N VAL A 222 13.11 0.93 8.03
CA VAL A 222 11.92 1.18 8.86
C VAL A 222 11.14 -0.11 9.10
N VAL A 223 10.86 -0.87 8.04
CA VAL A 223 10.20 -2.19 8.12
C VAL A 223 10.99 -3.17 8.99
N ALA A 224 12.31 -3.23 8.82
CA ALA A 224 13.16 -4.12 9.62
C ALA A 224 13.13 -3.73 11.12
N ALA A 225 13.03 -2.44 11.44
CA ALA A 225 12.86 -1.97 12.81
C ALA A 225 11.46 -2.27 13.35
N TYR A 226 10.41 -2.08 12.54
CA TYR A 226 9.01 -2.33 12.90
C TYR A 226 8.77 -3.80 13.27
N TYR A 227 9.30 -4.73 12.47
CA TYR A 227 9.19 -6.17 12.73
C TYR A 227 10.36 -6.74 13.54
N ALA A 228 11.25 -5.91 14.08
CA ALA A 228 12.34 -6.39 14.91
C ALA A 228 11.75 -7.10 16.14
N PRO A 229 12.25 -8.29 16.52
CA PRO A 229 11.83 -8.91 17.76
C PRO A 229 12.16 -7.97 18.91
N GLN A 230 11.14 -7.44 19.58
CA GLN A 230 11.34 -6.64 20.77
C GLN A 230 12.08 -7.52 21.79
N ALA A 231 13.27 -7.08 22.21
CA ALA A 231 14.01 -7.78 23.24
C ALA A 231 13.16 -7.76 24.52
N ALA A 232 12.66 -8.94 24.91
CA ALA A 232 11.97 -9.17 26.16
C ALA A 232 12.93 -8.99 27.36
#